data_AF-K1ST59-F1
#
_entry.id   AF-K1ST59-F1
#
_cell.length_a   1.000
_cell.length_b   1.000
_cell.length_c   1.000
_cell.angle_alpha   90.00
_cell.angle_beta   90.00
_cell.angle_gamma   90.00
#
_symmetry.space_group_name_H-M   'P 1'
#
loop_
_entity.id
_entity.type
_entity.pdbx_description
1 polymer ?
#
loop_
_entity_poly.entity_id
_entity_poly.type
_entity_poly.pdbx_seq_one_letter_code
_entity_poly.pdbx_strand_id
1 'polypeptide(L)'
;MSNDVSLDINQESNPVQTVAPPKEDNNMLRATDKITALYCRLSVEDTKEKGGKDDPSNSIQHQQIMLMEYAKSQHFPNPTFFIDDGYSGVEFSNRPGFQKMLAEIEAGHVEAVITK
;
A
#
# COMPACT_ATOMS: atom_id res chain seq x y z
N MET A 1 -72.24 -14.55 -47.74
CA MET A 1 -70.98 -13.95 -48.22
C MET A 1 -70.51 -13.03 -47.11
N SER A 2 -69.74 -13.56 -46.14
CA SER A 2 -68.26 -13.46 -46.10
C SER A 2 -67.86 -12.15 -45.39
N ASN A 3 -67.11 -12.10 -44.29
CA ASN A 3 -66.27 -13.06 -43.57
C ASN A 3 -66.18 -12.66 -42.09
N ASP A 4 -66.05 -13.67 -41.23
CA ASP A 4 -65.56 -13.57 -39.86
C ASP A 4 -64.06 -13.23 -39.91
N VAL A 5 -63.63 -12.17 -39.22
CA VAL A 5 -62.20 -11.83 -39.06
C VAL A 5 -61.93 -11.80 -37.56
N SER A 6 -61.56 -12.96 -37.04
CA SER A 6 -60.92 -13.11 -35.72
C SER A 6 -59.56 -12.38 -35.75
N LEU A 7 -59.39 -11.37 -34.90
CA LEU A 7 -58.09 -10.75 -34.64
C LEU A 7 -57.39 -11.59 -33.57
N ASP A 8 -56.60 -12.56 -34.02
CA ASP A 8 -55.62 -13.26 -33.20
C ASP A 8 -54.56 -12.26 -32.71
N ILE A 9 -54.68 -11.85 -31.45
CA ILE A 9 -53.64 -11.09 -30.77
C ILE A 9 -52.62 -12.12 -30.28
N ASN A 10 -51.60 -12.39 -31.09
CA ASN A 10 -50.42 -13.14 -30.65
C ASN A 10 -49.74 -12.37 -29.50
N GLN A 11 -49.98 -12.79 -28.25
CA GLN A 11 -49.16 -12.42 -27.11
C GLN A 11 -47.85 -13.22 -27.17
N GLU A 12 -46.94 -12.85 -28.07
CA GLU A 12 -45.54 -13.25 -27.90
C GLU A 12 -44.92 -12.36 -26.82
N SER A 13 -44.96 -12.86 -25.59
CA SER A 13 -44.16 -12.34 -24.49
C SER A 13 -42.68 -12.51 -24.86
N ASN A 14 -42.02 -11.40 -25.21
CA ASN A 14 -40.56 -11.37 -25.34
C ASN A 14 -39.92 -11.93 -24.06
N PRO A 15 -39.03 -12.93 -24.15
CA PRO A 15 -38.33 -13.41 -22.97
C PRO A 15 -37.47 -12.28 -22.42
N VAL A 16 -37.69 -11.93 -21.16
CA VAL A 16 -36.80 -11.04 -20.40
C VAL A 16 -35.41 -11.69 -20.45
N GLN A 17 -34.52 -11.13 -21.27
CA GLN A 17 -33.10 -11.45 -21.16
C GLN A 17 -32.66 -10.96 -19.79
N THR A 18 -32.46 -11.91 -18.88
CA THR A 18 -31.83 -11.65 -17.59
C THR A 18 -30.43 -11.11 -17.89
N VAL A 19 -30.27 -9.79 -17.85
CA VAL A 19 -28.95 -9.16 -17.83
C VAL A 19 -28.21 -9.76 -16.65
N ALA A 20 -27.09 -10.43 -16.93
CA ALA A 20 -26.21 -10.92 -15.89
C ALA A 20 -25.92 -9.76 -14.93
N PRO A 21 -25.93 -9.98 -13.60
CA PRO A 21 -25.52 -8.94 -12.68
C PRO A 21 -24.14 -8.44 -13.13
N PRO A 22 -23.91 -7.11 -13.13
CA PRO A 22 -22.58 -6.61 -13.40
C PRO A 22 -21.62 -7.35 -12.47
N LYS A 23 -20.58 -7.96 -13.04
CA LYS A 23 -19.49 -8.49 -12.24
C LYS A 23 -18.94 -7.28 -11.49
N GLU A 24 -19.27 -7.21 -10.21
CA GLU A 24 -18.62 -6.28 -9.32
C GLU A 24 -17.15 -6.68 -9.32
N ASP A 25 -16.35 -5.94 -10.08
CA ASP A 25 -14.90 -5.99 -9.99
C ASP A 25 -14.56 -5.46 -8.59
N ASN A 26 -14.62 -6.34 -7.60
CA ASN A 26 -14.33 -6.12 -6.18
C ASN A 26 -12.84 -5.84 -5.93
N ASN A 27 -12.16 -5.22 -6.90
CA ASN A 27 -10.75 -4.86 -6.81
C ASN A 27 -10.53 -3.51 -6.08
N MET A 28 -11.60 -2.77 -5.74
CA MET A 28 -11.53 -1.49 -5.03
C MET A 28 -11.76 -1.58 -3.51
N LEU A 29 -11.93 -2.78 -2.93
CA LEU A 29 -12.38 -2.95 -1.53
C LEU A 29 -11.39 -3.66 -0.60
N ARG A 30 -10.17 -3.93 -1.04
CA ARG A 30 -9.11 -4.34 -0.13
C ARG A 30 -8.13 -3.20 -0.02
N ALA A 31 -8.19 -2.46 1.09
CA ALA A 31 -6.93 -2.16 1.76
C ALA A 31 -6.22 -3.52 1.81
N THR A 32 -5.19 -3.68 0.98
CA THR A 32 -4.49 -4.96 0.92
C THR A 32 -4.03 -5.24 2.35
N ASP A 33 -4.05 -6.50 2.83
CA ASP A 33 -3.48 -6.83 4.14
C ASP A 33 -1.96 -6.52 4.22
N LYS A 34 -1.40 -5.98 3.13
CA LYS A 34 -0.01 -5.60 3.01
C LYS A 34 0.27 -4.29 3.72
N ILE A 35 1.52 -4.15 4.11
CA ILE A 35 2.06 -2.98 4.80
C ILE A 35 2.80 -2.07 3.83
N THR A 36 2.86 -0.80 4.21
CA THR A 36 3.85 0.14 3.67
C THR A 36 5.05 0.17 4.61
N ALA A 37 6.19 -0.35 4.16
CA ALA A 37 7.41 -0.36 4.95
C ALA A 37 8.05 1.03 4.98
N LEU A 38 8.23 1.59 6.17
CA LEU A 38 8.92 2.86 6.40
C LEU A 38 10.31 2.57 6.96
N TYR A 39 11.35 2.70 6.15
CA TYR A 39 12.72 2.36 6.54
C TYR A 39 13.50 3.61 6.95
N CYS A 40 13.91 3.65 8.22
CA CYS A 40 14.73 4.71 8.81
C CYS A 40 16.11 4.16 9.20
N ARG A 41 17.18 4.89 8.86
CA ARG A 41 18.55 4.52 9.23
C ARG A 41 19.34 5.73 9.68
N LEU A 42 19.98 5.63 10.84
CA LEU A 42 20.95 6.61 11.33
C LEU A 42 22.29 5.91 11.51
N SER A 43 23.37 6.47 10.97
CA SER A 43 24.70 5.87 11.11
C SER A 43 25.37 6.27 12.42
N VAL A 44 26.35 5.49 12.87
CA VAL A 44 27.16 5.85 14.06
C VAL A 44 27.92 7.15 13.83
N GLU A 45 28.30 7.43 12.58
CA GLU A 45 28.96 8.66 12.18
C GLU A 45 28.02 9.86 12.30
N ASP A 46 26.72 9.66 12.04
CA ASP A 46 25.69 10.70 12.18
C ASP A 46 25.28 10.93 13.65
N THR A 47 25.50 9.95 14.55
CA THR A 47 25.24 10.12 16.00
C THR A 47 26.38 10.79 16.75
N LYS A 48 27.56 10.89 16.11
CA LYS A 48 28.75 11.51 16.69
C LYS A 48 29.01 12.81 15.96
N GLU A 49 28.49 13.91 16.49
CA GLU A 49 28.80 15.23 15.97
C GLU A 49 30.31 15.42 15.78
N LYS A 50 30.70 15.79 14.57
CA LYS A 50 31.98 16.47 14.33
C LYS A 50 31.80 17.94 14.69
N GLY A 51 31.82 18.27 15.99
CA GLY A 51 32.11 19.63 16.45
C GLY A 51 30.96 20.63 16.59
N GLY A 52 29.82 20.26 17.18
CA GLY A 52 28.97 21.20 17.90
C GLY A 52 27.63 21.57 17.27
N LYS A 53 27.13 20.84 16.26
CA LYS A 53 25.77 21.03 15.73
C LYS A 53 25.18 19.72 15.22
N ASP A 54 24.41 19.06 16.08
CA ASP A 54 23.42 18.05 15.73
C ASP A 54 22.49 18.72 14.73
N ASP A 55 22.37 18.15 13.53
CA ASP A 55 21.27 18.51 12.66
C ASP A 55 20.04 17.73 13.16
N PRO A 56 19.07 18.39 13.84
CA PRO A 56 17.91 17.71 14.37
C PRO A 56 17.09 17.01 13.27
N SER A 57 17.21 17.47 12.01
CA SER A 57 16.56 16.85 10.85
C SER A 57 17.13 15.47 10.50
N ASN A 58 18.33 15.13 10.99
CA ASN A 58 18.91 13.82 10.75
C ASN A 58 18.59 12.79 11.83
N SER A 59 18.05 13.20 12.99
CA SER A 59 17.68 12.29 14.08
C SER A 59 16.71 11.19 13.63
N ILE A 60 16.86 9.98 14.19
CA ILE A 60 16.00 8.83 13.85
C ILE A 60 14.51 9.11 14.12
N GLN A 61 14.22 9.97 15.09
CA GLN A 61 12.88 10.42 15.44
C GLN A 61 12.30 11.34 14.35
N HIS A 62 13.10 12.29 13.85
CA HIS A 62 12.68 13.16 12.76
C HIS A 62 12.42 12.37 11.46
N GLN A 63 13.27 11.37 11.16
CA GLN A 63 13.04 10.48 10.02
C GLN A 63 11.69 9.76 10.13
N GLN A 64 11.38 9.19 11.30
CA GLN A 64 10.09 8.52 11.51
C GLN A 64 8.90 9.45 11.31
N ILE A 65 8.96 10.67 11.87
CA ILE A 65 7.91 11.68 11.70
C ILE A 65 7.71 12.00 10.22
N MET A 66 8.80 12.33 9.50
CA MET A 66 8.78 12.65 8.08
C MET A 66 8.17 11.53 7.24
N LEU A 67 8.60 10.29 7.45
CA LEU A 67 8.10 9.15 6.66
C LEU A 67 6.62 8.85 6.98
N MET A 68 6.21 8.97 8.24
CA MET A 68 4.80 8.78 8.62
C MET A 68 3.90 9.88 8.05
N GLU A 69 4.33 11.14 8.11
CA GLU A 69 3.60 12.26 7.53
C GLU A 69 3.43 12.10 6.02
N TYR A 70 4.52 11.74 5.33
CA TYR A 70 4.46 11.45 3.90
C TYR A 70 3.51 10.29 3.59
N ALA A 71 3.65 9.15 4.27
CA ALA A 71 2.80 7.98 4.08
C ALA A 71 1.32 8.31 4.26
N LYS A 72 0.98 9.04 5.32
CA LYS A 72 -0.39 9.50 5.59
C LYS A 72 -0.89 10.46 4.52
N SER A 73 -0.09 11.45 4.11
CA SER A 73 -0.49 12.45 3.11
C SER A 73 -0.79 11.82 1.75
N GLN A 74 -0.09 10.74 1.41
CA GLN A 74 -0.26 10.00 0.16
C GLN A 74 -1.21 8.80 0.29
N HIS A 75 -1.86 8.64 1.45
CA HIS A 75 -2.82 7.57 1.72
C HIS A 75 -2.25 6.15 1.57
N PHE A 76 -0.96 5.96 1.89
CA PHE A 76 -0.36 4.63 1.94
C PHE A 76 -0.96 3.81 3.10
N PRO A 77 -1.43 2.57 2.85
CA PRO A 77 -2.05 1.75 3.87
C PRO A 77 -1.00 1.14 4.83
N ASN A 78 -1.44 0.89 6.06
CA ASN A 78 -0.69 0.13 7.09
C ASN A 78 0.80 0.49 7.22
N PRO A 79 1.19 1.77 7.49
CA PRO A 79 2.59 2.14 7.58
C PRO A 79 3.28 1.47 8.78
N THR A 80 4.39 0.77 8.53
CA THR A 80 5.13 -0.02 9.52
C THR A 80 6.61 0.32 9.48
N PHE A 81 7.20 0.64 10.63
CA PHE A 81 8.59 1.08 10.70
C PHE A 81 9.60 -0.08 10.76
N PHE A 82 10.70 0.09 10.04
CA PHE A 82 11.91 -0.70 10.12
C PHE A 82 13.07 0.25 10.41
N ILE A 83 13.76 0.04 11.54
CA ILE A 83 14.68 1.03 12.11
C ILE A 83 16.06 0.41 12.30
N ASP A 84 17.08 1.11 11.80
CA ASP A 84 18.49 0.82 12.03
C ASP A 84 19.19 2.07 12.58
N ASP A 85 19.18 2.22 13.91
CA ASP A 85 19.84 3.32 14.63
C ASP A 85 21.27 2.93 15.05
N GLY A 86 22.27 3.70 14.62
CA GLY A 86 23.68 3.41 14.81
C GLY A 86 24.23 2.35 13.86
N TYR A 87 23.72 2.26 12.62
CA TYR A 87 24.19 1.27 11.64
C TYR A 87 24.82 1.93 10.40
N SER A 88 25.98 1.41 10.00
CA SER A 88 26.68 1.85 8.80
C SER A 88 25.86 1.59 7.53
N GLY A 89 26.05 2.45 6.52
CA GLY A 89 25.47 2.24 5.18
C GLY A 89 26.25 1.28 4.29
N VAL A 90 27.46 0.90 4.69
CA VAL A 90 28.38 0.11 3.85
C VAL A 90 27.91 -1.33 3.70
N GLU A 91 27.48 -1.94 4.80
CA GLU A 91 27.02 -3.33 4.82
C GLU A 91 25.50 -3.40 5.00
N PHE A 92 24.88 -4.37 4.31
CA PHE A 92 23.44 -4.63 4.40
C PHE A 92 23.12 -5.75 5.39
N SER A 93 24.04 -6.71 5.56
CA SER A 93 23.84 -7.93 6.34
C SER A 93 23.74 -7.70 7.84
N ASN A 94 24.34 -6.63 8.35
CA ASN A 94 24.35 -6.28 9.77
C ASN A 94 23.23 -5.31 10.18
N ARG A 95 22.27 -5.01 9.29
CA ARG A 95 21.19 -4.05 9.52
C ARG A 95 19.88 -4.76 9.87
N PRO A 96 19.59 -5.02 11.15
CA PRO A 96 18.44 -5.85 11.54
C PRO A 96 17.09 -5.29 11.09
N GLY A 97 16.89 -3.98 11.06
CA GLY A 97 15.70 -3.35 10.53
C GLY A 97 15.51 -3.65 9.05
N PHE A 98 16.57 -3.47 8.27
CA PHE A 98 16.61 -3.78 6.85
C PHE A 98 16.36 -5.27 6.56
N GLN A 99 16.99 -6.18 7.32
CA GLN A 99 16.80 -7.62 7.13
C GLN A 99 15.37 -8.06 7.44
N LYS A 100 14.74 -7.51 8.50
CA LYS A 100 13.32 -7.76 8.79
C LYS A 100 12.41 -7.23 7.67
N MET A 101 12.70 -6.05 7.14
CA MET A 101 11.95 -5.50 6.02
C MET A 101 12.05 -6.40 4.78
N LEU A 102 13.25 -6.89 4.45
CA LEU A 102 13.43 -7.84 3.34
C LEU A 102 12.64 -9.12 3.55
N ALA A 103 12.61 -9.68 4.76
CA ALA A 103 11.80 -10.87 5.06
C ALA A 103 10.29 -10.63 4.81
N GLU A 104 9.75 -9.47 5.20
CA GLU A 104 8.36 -9.11 4.91
C GLU A 104 8.09 -8.91 3.41
N ILE A 105 9.08 -8.37 2.67
CA ILE A 105 9.01 -8.26 1.21
C ILE A 105 8.98 -9.65 0.56
N GLU A 106 9.87 -10.55 0.98
CA GLU A 106 9.97 -11.93 0.47
C GLU A 106 8.73 -12.76 0.81
N ALA A 107 8.11 -12.51 1.96
CA ALA A 107 6.82 -13.10 2.35
C ALA A 107 5.62 -12.53 1.55
N GLY A 108 5.83 -11.47 0.76
CA GLY A 108 4.80 -10.81 -0.04
C GLY A 108 3.88 -9.89 0.77
N HIS A 109 4.27 -9.54 2.00
CA HIS A 109 3.49 -8.70 2.92
C HIS A 109 3.69 -7.21 2.68
N VAL A 110 4.69 -6.79 1.90
CA VAL A 110 4.96 -5.37 1.63
C VAL A 110 4.38 -4.97 0.28
N GLU A 111 3.64 -3.86 0.27
CA GLU A 111 3.12 -3.23 -0.96
C GLU A 111 4.08 -2.16 -1.48
N ALA A 112 4.61 -1.34 -0.58
CA ALA A 112 5.52 -0.24 -0.91
C ALA A 112 6.58 -0.06 0.18
N VAL A 113 7.74 0.46 -0.22
CA VAL A 113 8.82 0.85 0.69
C VAL A 113 9.07 2.35 0.54
N ILE A 114 9.15 3.06 1.66
CA ILE A 114 9.46 4.49 1.72
C ILE A 114 10.69 4.67 2.61
N THR A 115 11.65 5.48 2.15
CA THR A 115 12.91 5.75 2.86
C THR A 115 13.31 7.22 2.75
N LYS A 116 14.22 7.67 3.61
CA LYS A 116 14.80 9.02 3.62
C LYS A 116 16.22 8.98 3.05
#